data_AF-A0A813FTM2-F1
#
_entry.id   AF-A0A813FTM2-F1
#
_cell.length_a   1.000
_cell.length_b   1.000
_cell.length_c   1.000
_cell.angle_alpha   90.00
_cell.angle_beta   90.00
_cell.angle_gamma   90.00
#
_symmetry.space_group_name_H-M   'P 1'
#
loop_
_entity.id
_entity.type
_entity.pdbx_description
1 polymer ?
#
loop_
_entity_poly.entity_id
_entity_poly.type
_entity_poly.pdbx_seq_one_letter_code
_entity_poly.pdbx_strand_id
1 'polypeptide(L)'
;DIPKSMADSNADSSADGFLDDDAVKFPAFRSEKWIKAEFDKLKAPSILLDGVSLQPAYMTAYPTVGLYPAKVKQVREQIKTALFRQALFKIQNVEVTYMEECKDARVLQRIVQNQSSSIAGRLLDLRNPKDVELMREELWTVDRCGQGASYFVRYYKEGGDGYSASVLPNSPRDMWNAFRFYWSSDS
;
A
#
# COMPACT_ATOMS: atom_id res chain seq x y z
N ASP A 1 3.22 -50.91 22.00
CA ASP A 1 4.28 -49.91 22.26
C ASP A 1 4.91 -49.41 20.97
N ILE A 2 5.41 -48.17 21.04
CA ILE A 2 6.02 -47.29 20.01
C ILE A 2 5.02 -46.28 19.37
N PRO A 3 5.35 -44.97 19.30
CA PRO A 3 4.50 -43.88 19.83
C PRO A 3 4.15 -42.74 18.84
N LYS A 4 3.32 -41.82 19.35
CA LYS A 4 3.05 -40.42 18.94
C LYS A 4 3.91 -39.85 17.79
N SER A 5 3.25 -39.43 16.71
CA SER A 5 3.67 -38.25 15.95
C SER A 5 2.72 -37.08 16.23
N MET A 6 3.19 -36.15 17.05
CA MET A 6 2.83 -34.74 16.95
C MET A 6 3.40 -34.20 15.63
N ALA A 7 2.56 -33.53 14.84
CA ALA A 7 2.87 -32.59 13.76
C ALA A 7 1.55 -32.45 12.94
N ASP A 8 1.01 -31.29 12.58
CA ASP A 8 1.39 -29.89 12.77
C ASP A 8 0.07 -29.12 12.68
N SER A 9 -0.27 -28.35 13.70
CA SER A 9 -1.29 -27.32 13.60
C SER A 9 -0.61 -26.03 13.12
N ASN A 10 -0.25 -25.98 11.84
CA ASN A 10 -0.02 -24.71 11.16
C ASN A 10 -1.38 -24.17 10.72
N ALA A 11 -2.03 -23.47 11.64
CA ALA A 11 -3.14 -22.61 11.30
C ALA A 11 -2.61 -21.50 10.39
N ASP A 12 -3.05 -21.54 9.14
CA ASP A 12 -2.87 -20.50 8.15
C ASP A 12 -3.56 -19.21 8.64
N SER A 13 -2.81 -18.37 9.35
CA SER A 13 -3.28 -17.11 9.92
C SER A 13 -3.25 -15.95 8.91
N SER A 14 -3.07 -16.24 7.62
CA SER A 14 -2.88 -15.23 6.58
C SER A 14 -4.17 -14.78 5.87
N ALA A 15 -5.31 -15.44 6.15
CA ALA A 15 -6.55 -15.24 5.40
C ALA A 15 -7.32 -13.95 5.74
N ASP A 16 -7.14 -13.37 6.94
CA ASP A 16 -8.04 -12.29 7.40
C ASP A 16 -7.53 -10.87 7.09
N GLY A 17 -6.28 -10.74 6.65
CA GLY A 17 -5.71 -9.47 6.16
C GLY A 17 -5.32 -8.46 7.25
N PHE A 18 -5.38 -8.84 8.54
CA PHE A 18 -5.04 -7.97 9.66
C PHE A 18 -3.53 -7.87 9.90
N LEU A 19 -3.09 -6.71 10.35
CA LEU A 19 -1.70 -6.39 10.67
C LEU A 19 -1.50 -6.38 12.20
N ASP A 20 -1.53 -7.54 12.83
CA ASP A 20 -1.46 -7.60 14.31
C ASP A 20 -0.06 -7.25 14.85
N ASP A 21 1.01 -7.82 14.28
CA ASP A 21 2.41 -7.51 14.67
C ASP A 21 3.10 -6.44 13.78
N ASP A 22 2.52 -6.14 12.62
CA ASP A 22 3.03 -5.19 11.61
C ASP A 22 2.24 -3.86 11.59
N ALA A 23 1.47 -3.55 12.64
CA ALA A 23 0.59 -2.38 12.69
C ALA A 23 1.38 -1.07 12.48
N VAL A 24 1.19 -0.42 11.33
CA VAL A 24 1.89 0.82 10.98
C VAL A 24 1.14 2.02 11.56
N LYS A 25 1.79 2.76 12.46
CA LYS A 25 1.28 4.02 13.02
C LYS A 25 1.87 5.21 12.28
N PHE A 26 1.02 6.17 11.92
CA PHE A 26 1.45 7.37 11.21
C PHE A 26 0.57 8.59 11.57
N PRO A 27 1.11 9.82 11.58
CA PRO A 27 0.31 11.00 11.88
C PRO A 27 -0.53 11.41 10.67
N ALA A 28 -1.65 12.10 10.92
CA ALA A 28 -2.42 12.75 9.87
C ALA A 28 -1.60 13.86 9.17
N PHE A 29 -0.91 14.70 9.95
CA PHE A 29 0.00 15.72 9.43
C PHE A 29 1.45 15.26 9.49
N ARG A 30 2.15 15.36 8.36
CA ARG A 30 3.59 15.06 8.27
C ARG A 30 4.41 16.28 8.66
N SER A 31 4.86 16.31 9.92
CA SER A 31 5.91 17.27 10.30
C SER A 31 7.25 16.87 9.67
N GLU A 32 8.09 17.85 9.36
CA GLU A 32 9.45 17.61 8.87
C GLU A 32 10.26 16.72 9.84
N LYS A 33 10.07 16.93 11.15
CA LYS A 33 10.67 16.10 12.20
C LYS A 33 10.25 14.63 12.08
N TRP A 34 8.97 14.35 11.87
CA TRP A 34 8.48 12.99 11.72
C TRP A 34 8.98 12.34 10.43
N ILE A 35 9.04 13.09 9.32
CA ILE A 35 9.56 12.59 8.04
C ILE A 35 11.01 12.10 8.23
N LYS A 36 11.88 12.95 8.79
CA LYS A 36 13.30 12.61 9.01
C LYS A 36 13.51 11.47 10.01
N ALA A 37 12.63 11.37 11.00
CA ALA A 37 12.77 10.39 12.07
C ALA A 37 12.21 9.01 11.71
N GLU A 38 11.05 8.94 11.06
CA GLU A 38 10.23 7.73 10.99
C GLU A 38 9.91 7.28 9.56
N PHE A 39 9.64 8.22 8.64
CA PHE A 39 9.14 7.87 7.30
C PHE A 39 10.10 6.98 6.51
N ASP A 40 11.40 7.28 6.56
CA ASP A 40 12.43 6.50 5.87
C ASP A 40 12.72 5.13 6.51
N LYS A 41 12.21 4.89 7.72
CA LYS A 41 12.33 3.62 8.43
C LYS A 41 11.13 2.70 8.21
N LEU A 42 10.00 3.24 7.74
CA LEU A 42 8.79 2.47 7.47
C LEU A 42 9.07 1.38 6.44
N LYS A 43 8.75 0.13 6.79
CA LYS A 43 8.82 -1.02 5.88
C LYS A 43 7.42 -1.40 5.44
N ALA A 44 7.31 -1.91 4.22
CA ALA A 44 6.05 -2.48 3.76
C ALA A 44 5.70 -3.71 4.62
N PRO A 45 4.44 -3.83 5.08
CA PRO A 45 3.95 -5.06 5.68
C PRO A 45 4.12 -6.25 4.73
N SER A 46 4.32 -7.44 5.30
CA SER A 46 4.54 -8.66 4.54
C SER A 46 3.39 -8.98 3.57
N ILE A 47 2.14 -8.76 3.98
CA ILE A 47 0.93 -8.98 3.19
C ILE A 47 0.78 -8.07 1.96
N LEU A 48 1.46 -6.92 1.94
CA LEU A 48 1.34 -5.96 0.86
C LEU A 48 1.81 -6.54 -0.47
N LEU A 49 1.03 -6.42 -1.55
CA LEU A 49 1.39 -6.92 -2.87
C LEU A 49 1.79 -8.41 -2.86
N ASP A 50 1.26 -9.20 -1.93
CA ASP A 50 1.68 -10.59 -1.78
C ASP A 50 1.37 -11.43 -3.03
N GLY A 51 2.37 -12.19 -3.50
CA GLY A 51 2.29 -12.91 -4.77
C GLY A 51 2.32 -12.05 -6.05
N VAL A 52 2.51 -10.72 -5.97
CA VAL A 52 2.74 -9.87 -7.16
C VAL A 52 4.20 -9.92 -7.58
N SER A 53 4.45 -10.23 -8.86
CA SER A 53 5.80 -10.20 -9.42
C SER A 53 6.25 -8.76 -9.70
N LEU A 54 7.06 -8.21 -8.79
CA LEU A 54 7.78 -6.95 -9.03
C LEU A 54 9.09 -7.29 -9.77
N GLN A 55 9.10 -7.10 -11.09
CA GLN A 55 10.29 -7.38 -11.90
C GLN A 55 10.48 -6.30 -12.97
N PRO A 56 11.36 -5.30 -12.70
CA PRO A 56 11.81 -4.34 -13.68
C PRO A 56 12.38 -5.01 -14.94
N ALA A 57 12.16 -4.40 -16.10
CA ALA A 57 12.65 -4.88 -17.39
C ALA A 57 14.19 -5.01 -17.41
N TYR A 58 14.92 -4.10 -16.77
CA TYR A 58 16.38 -4.20 -16.71
C TYR A 58 16.85 -5.50 -16.04
N MET A 59 16.08 -6.06 -15.10
CA MET A 59 16.46 -7.31 -14.43
C MET A 59 16.32 -8.52 -15.35
N THR A 60 15.47 -8.44 -16.37
CA THR A 60 15.33 -9.48 -17.41
C THR A 60 16.32 -9.29 -18.55
N ALA A 61 16.80 -8.07 -18.78
CA ALA A 61 17.75 -7.76 -19.86
C ALA A 61 19.16 -8.31 -19.61
N TYR A 62 19.52 -8.60 -18.35
CA TYR A 62 20.84 -9.14 -17.98
C TYR A 62 20.71 -10.57 -17.44
N PRO A 63 21.06 -11.61 -18.21
CA PRO A 63 20.92 -13.02 -17.81
C PRO A 63 21.67 -13.36 -16.52
N THR A 64 22.72 -12.61 -16.20
CA THR A 64 23.52 -12.77 -14.98
C THR A 64 22.78 -12.36 -13.71
N VAL A 65 21.69 -11.59 -13.81
CA VAL A 65 20.87 -11.21 -12.64
C VAL A 65 20.25 -12.43 -11.96
N GLY A 66 19.97 -13.50 -12.71
CA GLY A 66 19.52 -14.78 -12.17
C GLY A 66 20.53 -15.47 -11.25
N LEU A 67 21.81 -15.08 -11.32
CA LEU A 67 22.88 -15.59 -10.45
C LEU A 67 22.92 -14.87 -9.08
N TYR A 68 22.13 -13.80 -8.90
CA TYR A 68 22.10 -13.00 -7.68
C TYR A 68 20.68 -12.93 -7.07
N PRO A 69 20.10 -14.06 -6.63
CA PRO A 69 18.73 -14.10 -6.11
C PRO A 69 18.54 -13.19 -4.88
N ALA A 70 19.58 -13.02 -4.05
CA ALA A 70 19.54 -12.09 -2.93
C ALA A 70 19.38 -10.63 -3.38
N LYS A 71 20.05 -10.22 -4.47
CA LYS A 71 19.95 -8.86 -5.00
C LYS A 71 18.57 -8.63 -5.62
N VAL A 72 18.05 -9.62 -6.33
CA VAL A 72 16.68 -9.61 -6.88
C VAL A 72 15.66 -9.39 -5.76
N LYS A 73 15.76 -10.18 -4.68
CA LYS A 73 14.90 -10.02 -3.51
C LYS A 73 15.01 -8.63 -2.90
N GLN A 74 16.24 -8.11 -2.73
CA GLN A 74 16.46 -6.77 -2.18
C GLN A 74 15.77 -5.68 -3.02
N VAL A 75 15.90 -5.73 -4.34
CA VAL A 75 15.28 -4.75 -5.25
C VAL A 75 13.75 -4.83 -5.14
N ARG A 76 13.19 -6.05 -5.12
CA ARG A 76 11.75 -6.25 -4.93
C ARG A 76 11.24 -5.63 -3.64
N GLU A 77 11.93 -5.86 -2.54
CA GLU A 77 11.59 -5.27 -1.23
C GLU A 77 11.70 -3.74 -1.23
N GLN A 78 12.68 -3.18 -1.94
CA GLN A 78 12.82 -1.73 -2.09
C GLN A 78 11.66 -1.12 -2.88
N ILE A 79 11.27 -1.74 -4.00
CA ILE A 79 10.12 -1.31 -4.81
C ILE A 79 8.83 -1.40 -3.98
N LYS A 80 8.61 -2.53 -3.31
CA LYS A 80 7.45 -2.76 -2.43
C LYS A 80 7.37 -1.71 -1.31
N THR A 81 8.50 -1.43 -0.66
CA THR A 81 8.58 -0.42 0.40
C THR A 81 8.38 1.00 -0.12
N ALA A 82 8.90 1.34 -1.30
CA ALA A 82 8.68 2.63 -1.93
C ALA A 82 7.19 2.84 -2.29
N LEU A 83 6.54 1.83 -2.88
CA LEU A 83 5.11 1.85 -3.20
C LEU A 83 4.24 1.98 -1.94
N PHE A 84 4.60 1.26 -0.87
CA PHE A 84 3.96 1.39 0.43
C PHE A 84 4.01 2.84 0.95
N ARG A 85 5.21 3.43 0.98
CA ARG A 85 5.42 4.80 1.45
C ARG A 85 4.68 5.82 0.58
N GLN A 86 4.67 5.62 -0.73
CA GLN A 86 3.94 6.47 -1.67
C GLN A 86 2.43 6.44 -1.41
N ALA A 87 1.86 5.24 -1.21
CA ALA A 87 0.45 5.09 -0.85
C ALA A 87 0.14 5.76 0.50
N LEU A 88 0.97 5.51 1.52
CA LEU A 88 0.80 6.11 2.84
C LEU A 88 0.85 7.65 2.79
N PHE A 89 1.77 8.20 2.01
CA PHE A 89 1.87 9.64 1.77
C PHE A 89 0.57 10.19 1.16
N LYS A 90 -0.01 9.50 0.17
CA LYS A 90 -1.28 9.92 -0.43
C LYS A 90 -2.45 9.80 0.55
N ILE A 91 -2.51 8.76 1.37
CA ILE A 91 -3.51 8.63 2.44
C ILE A 91 -3.39 9.79 3.44
N GLN A 92 -2.17 10.17 3.85
CA GLN A 92 -1.94 11.30 4.74
C GLN A 92 -2.49 12.64 4.21
N ASN A 93 -2.47 12.84 2.88
CA ASN A 93 -3.07 14.04 2.27
C ASN A 93 -4.59 14.10 2.46
N VAL A 94 -5.26 12.95 2.56
CA VAL A 94 -6.69 12.88 2.88
C VAL A 94 -6.88 13.01 4.39
N GLU A 95 -6.08 12.30 5.19
CA GLU A 95 -6.20 12.25 6.64
C GLU A 95 -5.96 13.59 7.34
N VAL A 96 -5.12 14.46 6.77
CA VAL A 96 -4.91 15.82 7.31
C VAL A 96 -6.19 16.65 7.32
N THR A 97 -7.16 16.36 6.43
CA THR A 97 -8.46 17.06 6.41
C THR A 97 -9.34 16.73 7.63
N TYR A 98 -9.02 15.66 8.36
CA TYR A 98 -9.71 15.21 9.57
C TYR A 98 -8.94 15.56 10.85
N MET A 99 -7.91 16.41 10.76
CA MET A 99 -7.05 16.72 11.91
C MET A 99 -7.77 17.52 13.01
N GLU A 100 -8.78 18.32 12.64
CA GLU A 100 -9.61 19.06 13.60
C GLU A 100 -10.53 18.12 14.40
N GLU A 101 -11.02 17.06 13.77
CA GLU A 101 -11.90 16.05 14.37
C GLU A 101 -11.11 15.02 15.20
N CYS A 102 -9.96 14.57 14.70
CA CYS A 102 -9.15 13.53 15.31
C CYS A 102 -7.65 13.86 15.23
N LYS A 103 -7.07 14.19 16.39
CA LYS A 103 -5.64 14.55 16.54
C LYS A 103 -4.72 13.34 16.73
N ASP A 104 -5.29 12.17 16.99
CA ASP A 104 -4.52 10.96 17.29
C ASP A 104 -3.78 10.41 16.06
N ALA A 105 -2.79 9.55 16.29
CA ALA A 105 -2.15 8.84 15.19
C ALA A 105 -3.14 7.90 14.49
N ARG A 106 -2.95 7.74 13.18
CA ARG A 106 -3.65 6.74 12.38
C ARG A 106 -2.94 5.41 12.48
N VAL A 107 -3.71 4.32 12.44
CA VAL A 107 -3.17 2.96 12.50
C VAL A 107 -3.64 2.18 11.29
N LEU A 108 -2.72 1.70 10.46
CA LEU A 108 -3.06 0.77 9.39
C LEU A 108 -3.40 -0.59 10.01
N GLN A 109 -4.67 -0.96 9.99
CA GLN A 109 -5.16 -2.18 10.64
C GLN A 109 -5.21 -3.36 9.69
N ARG A 110 -5.55 -3.12 8.42
CA ARG A 110 -5.89 -4.19 7.49
C ARG A 110 -5.49 -3.86 6.06
N ILE A 111 -5.01 -4.86 5.34
CA ILE A 111 -4.75 -4.83 3.90
C ILE A 111 -5.38 -6.09 3.29
N VAL A 112 -6.28 -5.91 2.34
CA VAL A 112 -6.95 -7.03 1.65
C VAL A 112 -6.84 -6.84 0.15
N GLN A 113 -6.50 -7.89 -0.60
CA GLN A 113 -6.56 -7.83 -2.05
C GLN A 113 -8.02 -7.62 -2.51
N ASN A 114 -8.24 -6.62 -3.37
CA ASN A 114 -9.53 -6.44 -4.00
C ASN A 114 -9.58 -7.26 -5.30
N GLN A 115 -10.41 -8.31 -5.34
CA GLN A 115 -10.53 -9.17 -6.53
C GLN A 115 -11.20 -8.48 -7.71
N SER A 116 -12.01 -7.42 -7.46
CA SER A 116 -12.70 -6.68 -8.50
C SER A 116 -12.40 -5.20 -8.41
N SER A 117 -11.80 -4.63 -9.45
CA SER A 117 -11.47 -3.20 -9.48
C SER A 117 -12.69 -2.33 -9.16
N SER A 118 -12.52 -1.41 -8.22
CA SER A 118 -13.53 -0.40 -7.86
C SER A 118 -14.01 0.39 -9.08
N ILE A 119 -15.28 0.82 -9.10
CA ILE A 119 -15.87 1.55 -10.23
C ILE A 119 -15.07 2.82 -10.55
N ALA A 120 -14.75 3.60 -9.51
CA ALA A 120 -13.91 4.79 -9.63
C ALA A 120 -12.51 4.46 -10.17
N GLY A 121 -11.94 3.34 -9.72
CA GLY A 121 -10.67 2.84 -10.22
C GLY A 121 -10.68 2.50 -11.70
N ARG A 122 -11.73 1.82 -12.20
CA ARG A 122 -11.89 1.53 -13.64
C ARG A 122 -11.98 2.81 -14.48
N LEU A 123 -12.64 3.84 -13.96
CA LEU A 123 -12.73 5.13 -14.64
C LEU A 123 -11.37 5.83 -14.73
N LEU A 124 -10.51 5.69 -13.72
CA LEU A 124 -9.15 6.19 -13.77
C LEU A 124 -8.29 5.43 -14.79
N ASP A 125 -8.44 4.11 -14.86
CA ASP A 125 -7.68 3.30 -15.82
C ASP A 125 -7.96 3.71 -17.28
N LEU A 126 -9.16 4.20 -17.58
CA LEU A 126 -9.49 4.72 -18.92
C LEU A 126 -8.68 5.97 -19.30
N ARG A 127 -8.16 6.71 -18.32
CA ARG A 127 -7.32 7.90 -18.55
C ARG A 127 -5.84 7.58 -18.55
N ASN A 128 -5.45 6.36 -18.17
CA ASN A 128 -4.07 5.97 -18.09
C ASN A 128 -3.46 5.87 -19.50
N PRO A 129 -2.18 6.26 -19.66
CA PRO A 129 -1.41 5.96 -20.86
C PRO A 129 -1.37 4.46 -21.15
N LYS A 130 -1.16 4.09 -22.43
CA LYS A 130 -1.18 2.68 -22.88
C LYS A 130 -0.08 1.81 -22.27
N ASP A 131 0.99 2.42 -21.79
CA ASP A 131 2.14 1.78 -21.15
C ASP A 131 2.00 1.69 -19.63
N VAL A 132 0.83 2.04 -19.08
CA VAL A 132 0.52 1.93 -17.65
C VAL A 132 -0.43 0.77 -17.41
N GLU A 133 0.05 -0.24 -16.69
CA GLU A 133 -0.69 -1.46 -16.38
C GLU A 133 -1.04 -1.51 -14.89
N LEU A 134 -2.32 -1.77 -14.56
CA LEU A 134 -2.73 -2.04 -13.19
C LEU A 134 -2.22 -3.43 -12.77
N MET A 135 -1.33 -3.48 -11.79
CA MET A 135 -0.83 -4.73 -11.23
C MET A 135 -1.76 -5.30 -10.15
N ARG A 136 -2.25 -4.42 -9.28
CA ARG A 136 -3.10 -4.82 -8.15
C ARG A 136 -3.90 -3.65 -7.59
N GLU A 137 -5.08 -3.95 -7.07
CA GLU A 137 -5.81 -3.08 -6.15
C GLU A 137 -5.98 -3.78 -4.80
N GLU A 138 -5.78 -3.04 -3.72
CA GLU A 138 -5.96 -3.50 -2.34
C GLU A 138 -6.89 -2.54 -1.60
N LEU A 139 -7.70 -3.08 -0.70
CA LEU A 139 -8.50 -2.32 0.25
C LEU A 139 -7.73 -2.22 1.56
N TRP A 140 -7.34 -1.00 1.91
CA TRP A 140 -6.68 -0.69 3.16
C TRP A 140 -7.68 -0.13 4.17
N THR A 141 -7.62 -0.60 5.41
CA THR A 141 -8.39 -0.05 6.53
C THR A 141 -7.46 0.64 7.51
N VAL A 142 -7.71 1.92 7.73
CA VAL A 142 -6.98 2.79 8.63
C VAL A 142 -7.88 3.19 9.79
N ASP A 143 -7.47 2.92 11.02
CA ASP A 143 -8.15 3.43 12.20
C ASP A 143 -7.84 4.91 12.41
N ARG A 144 -8.91 5.65 12.65
CA ARG A 144 -8.90 7.05 13.04
C ARG A 144 -9.82 7.22 14.25
N CYS A 145 -9.25 7.37 15.43
CA CYS A 145 -10.02 7.58 16.67
C CYS A 145 -11.12 6.51 16.89
N GLY A 146 -10.83 5.24 16.60
CA GLY A 146 -11.80 4.14 16.73
C GLY A 146 -12.78 4.02 15.56
N GLN A 147 -12.61 4.80 14.48
CA GLN A 147 -13.39 4.70 13.26
C GLN A 147 -12.50 4.21 12.10
N GLY A 148 -12.91 3.11 11.46
CA GLY A 148 -12.22 2.58 10.28
C GLY A 148 -12.52 3.38 9.02
N ALA A 149 -11.50 4.07 8.49
CA ALA A 149 -11.50 4.66 7.16
C ALA A 149 -10.95 3.66 6.14
N SER A 150 -11.56 3.57 4.96
CA SER A 150 -11.19 2.61 3.92
C SER A 150 -10.69 3.28 2.66
N TYR A 151 -9.61 2.75 2.08
CA TYR A 151 -8.95 3.29 0.90
C TYR A 151 -8.67 2.17 -0.12
N PHE A 152 -9.05 2.39 -1.37
CA PHE A 152 -8.55 1.58 -2.48
C PHE A 152 -7.15 2.08 -2.86
N VAL A 153 -6.15 1.25 -2.63
CA VAL A 153 -4.77 1.49 -3.01
C VAL A 153 -4.46 0.68 -4.26
N ARG A 154 -4.06 1.36 -5.33
CA ARG A 154 -3.90 0.80 -6.66
C ARG A 154 -2.45 0.92 -7.09
N TYR A 155 -1.87 -0.17 -7.55
CA TYR A 155 -0.46 -0.24 -7.94
C TYR A 155 -0.34 -0.44 -9.43
N TYR A 156 0.50 0.37 -10.05
CA TYR A 156 0.70 0.40 -11.49
C TYR A 156 2.16 0.12 -11.84
N LYS A 157 2.34 -0.55 -12.97
CA LYS A 157 3.61 -0.61 -13.68
C LYS A 157 3.59 0.44 -14.78
N GLU A 158 4.58 1.31 -14.80
CA GLU A 158 4.70 2.40 -15.76
C GLU A 158 5.90 2.12 -16.69
N GLY A 159 5.61 1.70 -17.92
CA GLY A 159 6.63 1.27 -18.87
C GLY A 159 7.42 0.04 -18.41
N GLY A 160 8.74 0.05 -18.65
CA GLY A 160 9.60 -1.10 -18.35
C GLY A 160 10.01 -1.24 -16.88
N ASP A 161 10.30 -0.10 -16.24
CA ASP A 161 10.98 -0.06 -14.93
C ASP A 161 10.30 0.83 -13.88
N GLY A 162 9.26 1.59 -14.27
CA GLY A 162 8.53 2.49 -13.40
C GLY A 162 7.44 1.76 -12.60
N TYR A 163 7.20 2.22 -11.37
CA TYR A 163 6.12 1.75 -10.52
C TYR A 163 5.49 2.93 -9.79
N SER A 164 4.18 2.93 -9.67
CA SER A 164 3.46 3.95 -8.93
C SER A 164 2.27 3.39 -8.14
N ALA A 165 1.87 4.11 -7.11
CA ALA A 165 0.69 3.84 -6.30
C ALA A 165 -0.31 4.99 -6.40
N SER A 166 -1.59 4.70 -6.55
CA SER A 166 -2.71 5.65 -6.46
C SER A 166 -3.61 5.28 -5.29
N VAL A 167 -4.31 6.26 -4.72
CA VAL A 167 -5.16 6.06 -3.54
C VAL A 167 -6.51 6.73 -3.79
N LEU A 168 -7.58 5.97 -3.59
CA LEU A 168 -8.95 6.43 -3.68
C LEU A 168 -9.67 6.18 -2.36
N PRO A 169 -10.20 7.22 -1.70
CA PRO A 169 -11.04 7.00 -0.54
C PRO A 169 -12.32 6.26 -0.92
N ASN A 170 -12.77 5.34 -0.07
CA ASN A 170 -13.99 4.57 -0.31
C ASN A 170 -15.26 5.31 0.16
N SER A 171 -15.16 6.27 1.09
CA SER A 171 -16.34 6.99 1.57
C SER A 171 -16.66 8.22 0.70
N PRO A 172 -17.96 8.53 0.46
CA PRO A 172 -18.37 9.73 -0.29
C PRO A 172 -17.87 11.04 0.34
N ARG A 173 -17.80 11.10 1.68
CA ARG A 173 -17.28 12.25 2.42
C ARG A 173 -15.78 12.41 2.20
N ASP A 174 -15.02 11.31 2.26
CA ASP A 174 -13.58 11.34 1.99
C ASP A 174 -13.28 11.67 0.52
N MET A 175 -14.08 11.16 -0.43
CA MET A 175 -13.96 11.52 -1.85
C MET A 175 -14.19 13.01 -2.08
N TRP A 176 -15.22 13.60 -1.46
CA TRP A 176 -15.49 15.03 -1.55
C TRP A 176 -14.35 15.86 -0.96
N ASN A 177 -13.84 15.48 0.21
CA ASN A 177 -12.73 16.18 0.85
C ASN A 177 -11.42 16.07 0.05
N ALA A 178 -11.13 14.90 -0.53
CA ALA A 178 -9.99 14.71 -1.42
C ALA A 178 -10.13 15.58 -2.68
N PHE A 179 -11.30 15.56 -3.33
CA PHE A 179 -11.59 16.41 -4.49
C PHE A 179 -11.41 17.90 -4.16
N ARG A 180 -11.95 18.36 -3.03
CA ARG A 180 -11.82 19.74 -2.58
C ARG A 180 -10.36 20.17 -2.43
N PHE A 181 -9.52 19.33 -1.81
CA PHE A 181 -8.10 19.65 -1.61
C PHE A 181 -7.37 19.82 -2.94
N TYR A 182 -7.50 18.85 -3.86
CA TYR A 182 -6.83 18.88 -5.16
C TYR A 182 -7.30 20.03 -6.05
N TRP A 183 -8.58 20.40 -6.00
CA TRP A 183 -9.10 21.50 -6.82
C TRP A 183 -8.77 22.88 -6.23
N SER A 184 -8.65 23.00 -4.90
CA SER A 184 -8.26 24.25 -4.23
C SER A 184 -6.77 24.58 -4.31
N SER A 185 -5.92 23.60 -4.64
CA SER A 185 -4.46 23.81 -4.77
C SER A 185 -4.02 24.30 -6.16
N ASP A 186 -4.92 24.31 -7.15
CA ASP A 186 -4.67 24.76 -8.53
C ASP A 186 -5.27 26.16 -8.83
N SER A 187 -5.69 26.90 -7.81
CA SER A 187 -6.23 28.28 -7.89
C SER A 187 -5.46 29.23 -6.97
#